data_AF-A0A9X4ES24-F1
#
_entry.id   AF-A0A9X4ES24-F1
#
_cell.length_a   1.000
_cell.length_b   1.000
_cell.length_c   1.000
_cell.angle_alpha   90.00
_cell.angle_beta   90.00
_cell.angle_gamma   90.00
#
_symmetry.space_group_name_H-M   'P 1'
#
loop_
_entity.id
_entity.type
_entity.pdbx_description
1 polymer ?
#
loop_
_entity_poly.entity_id
_entity_poly.type
_entity_poly.pdbx_seq_one_letter_code
_entity_poly.pdbx_strand_id
1 'polypeptide(L)'
;MKLPTSLAYERSSDPSDVCFFVVWPDDKKTPLTYTSRTLLGQMETASLAYDASGQPIKSATAEALAQGNPHQVDICRVPFGASHVECCFSVSFSCELRKPYKCNSSSVKQTLVQLIELYEMKIGWTELATRYLINICNGAWLWENTRKAYCWNIELAPWPWNGNKVKFEDIRSSYRSRQDFESHKDWSAITKMIKTAFSSSNGLAIFEVKATLHLPTNAMVRPSQAFTEKESGSKSKSKSQNSRVFQSTTIDGERSPILGAFKTGAAIATIDDWYPGATESLRVGRFGVHREDVTCYRHPSTGKDLFSILQQAEHYIEVLNANKTPDQETINDMHFLLANLIKGGMFQHKGD
;
A
#
# COMPACT_ATOMS: atom_id res chain seq x y z
N MET A 1 0.12 3.64 30.15
CA MET A 1 1.51 4.14 30.06
C MET A 1 1.58 5.54 29.42
N LYS A 2 2.59 6.36 29.77
CA LYS A 2 2.83 7.66 29.11
C LYS A 2 3.73 7.49 27.89
N LEU A 3 3.47 8.24 26.82
CA LEU A 3 4.31 8.23 25.62
C LEU A 3 5.68 8.87 25.93
N PRO A 4 6.79 8.21 25.58
CA PRO A 4 8.11 8.75 25.79
C PRO A 4 8.46 9.78 24.70
N THR A 5 9.49 10.61 24.94
CA THR A 5 9.91 11.64 23.97
C THR A 5 10.66 11.07 22.77
N SER A 6 11.13 9.82 22.82
CA SER A 6 11.64 9.13 21.65
C SER A 6 11.13 7.69 21.64
N LEU A 7 10.38 7.35 20.60
CA LEU A 7 9.89 6.00 20.34
C LEU A 7 9.81 5.80 18.83
N ALA A 8 10.53 4.82 18.31
CA ALA A 8 10.50 4.44 16.90
C ALA A 8 10.57 2.92 16.73
N TYR A 9 9.93 2.44 15.67
CA TYR A 9 10.00 1.06 15.21
C TYR A 9 10.45 1.03 13.74
N GLU A 10 11.26 0.04 13.41
CA GLU A 10 11.52 -0.32 12.02
C GLU A 10 10.30 -1.05 11.42
N ARG A 11 10.18 -1.02 10.10
CA ARG A 11 9.12 -1.74 9.40
C ARG A 11 9.42 -3.24 9.42
N SER A 12 8.39 -4.04 9.66
CA SER A 12 8.43 -5.51 9.60
C SER A 12 7.88 -6.06 8.28
N SER A 13 7.35 -5.19 7.41
CA SER A 13 6.99 -5.51 6.02
C SER A 13 7.69 -4.53 5.09
N ASP A 14 8.51 -5.05 4.19
CA ASP A 14 9.30 -4.25 3.26
C ASP A 14 9.15 -4.75 1.82
N PRO A 15 8.24 -4.16 1.03
CA PRO A 15 8.11 -4.44 -0.39
C PRO A 15 9.03 -3.57 -1.24
N SER A 16 9.50 -4.12 -2.37
CA SER A 16 10.26 -3.40 -3.40
C SER A 16 9.36 -2.65 -4.39
N ASP A 17 9.99 -1.94 -5.32
CA ASP A 17 9.31 -1.44 -6.51
C ASP A 17 8.75 -2.59 -7.36
N VAL A 18 7.65 -2.32 -8.05
CA VAL A 18 7.09 -3.22 -9.06
C VAL A 18 7.65 -2.84 -10.43
N CYS A 19 8.38 -3.78 -11.04
CA CYS A 19 8.88 -3.67 -12.41
C CYS A 19 7.86 -4.23 -13.40
N PHE A 20 7.63 -3.50 -14.49
CA PHE A 20 6.72 -3.92 -15.56
C PHE A 20 7.48 -4.46 -16.76
N PHE A 21 6.98 -5.57 -17.29
CA PHE A 21 7.48 -6.19 -18.50
C PHE A 21 6.33 -6.54 -19.44
N VAL A 22 6.64 -6.58 -20.72
CA VAL A 22 5.75 -7.07 -21.78
C VAL A 22 6.24 -8.45 -22.18
N VAL A 23 5.31 -9.40 -22.29
CA VAL A 23 5.60 -10.74 -22.80
C VAL A 23 4.97 -10.88 -24.17
N TRP A 24 5.78 -11.33 -25.13
CA TRP A 24 5.42 -11.51 -26.53
C TRP A 24 4.97 -12.95 -26.80
N PRO A 25 4.32 -13.23 -27.95
CA PRO A 25 3.85 -14.59 -28.28
C PRO A 25 4.95 -15.65 -28.42
N ASP A 26 6.21 -15.22 -28.60
CA ASP A 26 7.41 -16.07 -28.65
C ASP A 26 8.06 -16.27 -27.26
N ASP A 27 7.35 -15.96 -26.18
CA ASP A 27 7.81 -15.95 -24.79
C ASP A 27 8.98 -15.01 -24.49
N LYS A 28 9.35 -14.14 -25.45
CA LYS A 28 10.33 -13.08 -25.19
C LYS A 28 9.74 -12.08 -24.20
N LYS A 29 10.56 -11.65 -23.26
CA LYS A 29 10.24 -10.63 -22.27
C LYS A 29 11.03 -9.36 -22.54
N THR A 30 10.37 -8.22 -22.54
CA THR A 30 11.02 -6.90 -22.72
C THR A 30 10.50 -5.90 -21.67
N PRO A 31 11.32 -4.93 -21.23
CA PRO A 31 10.86 -3.88 -20.32
C PRO A 31 9.68 -3.09 -20.92
N LEU A 32 8.69 -2.74 -20.11
CA LEU A 32 7.60 -1.87 -20.58
C LEU A 32 8.11 -0.43 -20.66
N THR A 33 7.88 0.27 -21.76
CA THR A 33 8.30 1.67 -21.93
C THR A 33 7.10 2.63 -21.96
N TYR A 34 7.38 3.93 -21.84
CA TYR A 34 6.36 4.98 -21.92
C TYR A 34 6.90 6.20 -22.66
N THR A 35 5.99 7.00 -23.23
CA THR A 35 6.32 8.19 -24.01
C THR A 35 5.59 9.41 -23.47
N SER A 36 6.24 10.57 -23.45
CA SER A 36 5.58 11.85 -23.21
C SER A 36 4.87 12.29 -24.49
N ARG A 37 3.60 12.69 -24.39
CA ARG A 37 2.79 13.20 -25.51
C ARG A 37 2.12 14.52 -25.14
N THR A 38 2.03 15.43 -26.10
CA THR A 38 1.25 16.65 -25.99
C THR A 38 -0.14 16.43 -26.56
N LEU A 39 -1.16 16.81 -25.80
CA LEU A 39 -2.56 16.79 -26.20
C LEU A 39 -3.17 18.18 -26.07
N LEU A 40 -4.27 18.43 -26.78
CA LEU A 40 -5.03 19.66 -26.70
C LEU A 40 -6.33 19.40 -25.94
N GLY A 41 -6.44 19.92 -24.73
CA GLY A 41 -7.65 19.89 -23.92
C GLY A 41 -8.53 21.12 -24.13
N GLN A 42 -9.67 21.14 -23.44
CA GLN A 42 -10.57 22.30 -23.36
C GLN A 42 -10.31 23.10 -22.07
N MET A 43 -10.83 24.33 -21.99
CA MET A 43 -10.78 25.13 -20.77
C MET A 43 -11.86 24.64 -19.77
N GLU A 44 -11.57 23.56 -19.05
CA GLU A 44 -12.54 22.92 -18.13
C GLU A 44 -12.37 23.32 -16.65
N THR A 45 -11.35 24.10 -16.30
CA THR A 45 -11.09 24.49 -14.91
C THR A 45 -12.05 25.60 -14.47
N ALA A 46 -12.78 25.38 -13.37
CA ALA A 46 -13.76 26.35 -12.86
C ALA A 46 -13.18 27.75 -12.62
N SER A 47 -11.95 27.86 -12.12
CA SER A 47 -11.28 29.15 -11.88
C SER A 47 -10.92 29.94 -13.15
N LEU A 48 -11.04 29.34 -14.33
CA LEU A 48 -10.93 30.06 -15.61
C LEU A 48 -12.21 30.81 -15.96
N ALA A 49 -13.36 30.36 -15.45
CA ALA A 49 -14.67 30.93 -15.74
C ALA A 49 -15.25 31.72 -14.57
N TYR A 50 -14.94 31.35 -13.32
CA TYR A 50 -15.54 31.90 -12.11
C TYR A 50 -14.48 32.43 -11.14
N ASP A 51 -14.81 33.54 -10.46
CA ASP A 51 -14.01 34.06 -9.35
C ASP A 51 -14.25 33.29 -8.04
N ALA A 52 -13.54 33.68 -6.97
CA ALA A 52 -13.66 33.04 -5.65
C ALA A 52 -15.06 33.16 -5.03
N SER A 53 -15.89 34.09 -5.49
CA SER A 53 -17.28 34.25 -5.07
C SER A 53 -18.27 33.45 -5.94
N GLY A 54 -17.78 32.76 -6.97
CA GLY A 54 -18.59 31.98 -7.90
C GLY A 54 -19.25 32.82 -9.00
N GLN A 55 -18.83 34.07 -9.20
CA GLN A 55 -19.36 34.92 -10.27
C GLN A 55 -18.52 34.77 -11.55
N PRO A 56 -19.14 34.80 -12.74
CA PRO A 56 -18.42 34.74 -14.00
C PRO A 56 -17.41 35.88 -14.16
N ILE A 57 -16.17 35.57 -14.54
CA ILE A 57 -15.12 36.56 -14.77
C ILE A 57 -15.36 37.22 -16.13
N LYS A 58 -15.30 38.56 -16.20
CA LYS A 58 -15.56 39.33 -17.44
C LYS A 58 -14.68 38.93 -18.63
N SER A 59 -13.45 38.48 -18.38
CA SER A 59 -12.51 38.04 -19.42
C SER A 59 -12.77 36.63 -19.95
N ALA A 60 -13.60 35.84 -19.26
CA ALA A 60 -13.97 34.49 -19.66
C ALA A 60 -15.09 34.53 -20.71
N THR A 61 -14.81 35.15 -21.86
CA THR A 61 -15.76 35.20 -22.97
C THR A 61 -15.96 33.81 -23.57
N ALA A 62 -17.07 33.62 -24.31
CA ALA A 62 -17.32 32.36 -25.02
C ALA A 62 -16.16 31.98 -25.97
N GLU A 63 -15.59 32.97 -26.65
CA GLU A 63 -14.42 32.78 -27.51
C GLU A 63 -13.17 32.38 -26.72
N ALA A 64 -12.91 33.01 -25.58
CA ALA A 64 -11.74 32.71 -24.75
C ALA A 64 -11.79 31.30 -24.15
N LEU A 65 -12.97 30.85 -23.70
CA LEU A 65 -13.16 29.50 -23.16
C LEU A 65 -13.16 28.41 -24.24
N ALA A 66 -13.47 28.75 -25.50
CA ALA A 66 -13.42 27.83 -26.63
C ALA A 66 -11.99 27.58 -27.16
N GLN A 67 -10.98 28.34 -26.69
CA GLN A 67 -9.60 28.14 -27.10
C GLN A 67 -9.03 26.81 -26.57
N GLY A 68 -8.18 26.17 -27.36
CA GLY A 68 -7.52 24.93 -26.96
C GLY A 68 -6.46 25.12 -25.89
N ASN A 69 -6.37 24.20 -24.94
CA ASN A 69 -5.43 24.21 -23.82
C ASN A 69 -4.39 23.07 -23.96
N PRO A 70 -3.16 23.36 -24.42
CA PRO A 70 -2.16 22.31 -24.63
C PRO A 70 -1.59 21.80 -23.31
N HIS A 71 -1.54 20.47 -23.16
CA HIS A 71 -0.98 19.77 -22.00
C HIS A 71 -0.02 18.67 -22.44
N GLN A 72 1.11 18.53 -21.75
CA GLN A 72 2.02 17.40 -21.92
C GLN A 72 1.81 16.39 -20.78
N VAL A 73 1.71 15.10 -21.13
CA VAL A 73 1.56 14.01 -20.15
C VAL A 73 2.39 12.79 -20.56
N ASP A 74 2.88 12.03 -19.58
CA ASP A 74 3.41 10.70 -19.84
C ASP A 74 2.26 9.70 -20.07
N ILE A 75 2.43 8.82 -21.06
CA ILE A 75 1.47 7.79 -21.44
C ILE A 75 2.20 6.45 -21.57
N CYS A 76 1.72 5.45 -20.84
CA CYS A 76 2.19 4.08 -20.89
C CYS A 76 1.03 3.16 -21.35
N ARG A 77 1.30 2.30 -22.32
CA ARG A 77 0.32 1.39 -22.92
C ARG A 77 0.95 0.06 -23.24
N VAL A 78 0.12 -0.97 -23.26
CA VAL A 78 0.52 -2.29 -23.80
C VAL A 78 0.84 -2.14 -25.29
N PRO A 79 2.01 -2.60 -25.77
CA PRO A 79 2.32 -2.64 -27.19
C PRO A 79 1.33 -3.52 -27.96
N PHE A 80 1.07 -3.18 -29.22
CA PHE A 80 0.23 -4.02 -30.07
C PHE A 80 0.91 -5.37 -30.34
N GLY A 81 0.14 -6.46 -30.29
CA GLY A 81 0.66 -7.83 -30.50
C GLY A 81 1.28 -8.49 -29.26
N ALA A 82 1.34 -7.82 -28.12
CA ALA A 82 1.76 -8.43 -26.87
C ALA A 82 0.74 -9.44 -26.33
N SER A 83 1.22 -10.50 -25.69
CA SER A 83 0.38 -11.53 -25.07
C SER A 83 -0.20 -11.06 -23.74
N HIS A 84 0.64 -10.49 -22.87
CA HIS A 84 0.27 -9.99 -21.55
C HIS A 84 1.34 -9.07 -20.95
N VAL A 85 1.03 -8.45 -19.81
CA VAL A 85 1.99 -7.69 -18.99
C VAL A 85 2.38 -8.52 -17.78
N GLU A 86 3.67 -8.61 -17.49
CA GLU A 86 4.18 -9.17 -16.24
C GLU A 86 4.59 -8.07 -15.27
N CYS A 87 4.20 -8.20 -14.00
CA CYS A 87 4.58 -7.29 -12.93
C CYS A 87 5.33 -8.07 -11.84
N CYS A 88 6.55 -7.66 -11.51
CA CYS A 88 7.42 -8.38 -10.57
C CYS A 88 7.84 -7.46 -9.41
N PHE A 89 7.78 -7.95 -8.17
CA PHE A 89 8.36 -7.31 -6.99
C PHE A 89 8.69 -8.36 -5.92
N SER A 90 9.41 -7.97 -4.87
CA SER A 90 9.64 -8.81 -3.69
C SER A 90 9.08 -8.15 -2.44
N VAL A 91 8.65 -8.94 -1.46
CA VAL A 91 8.31 -8.46 -0.11
C VAL A 91 8.93 -9.33 0.97
N SER A 92 9.53 -8.68 1.95
CA SER A 92 10.10 -9.33 3.13
C SER A 92 9.24 -9.07 4.36
N PHE A 93 8.97 -10.12 5.14
CA PHE A 93 8.39 -10.05 6.47
C PHE A 93 9.45 -10.41 7.50
N SER A 94 9.62 -9.57 8.53
CA SER A 94 10.64 -9.74 9.58
C SER A 94 10.09 -9.45 10.98
N CYS A 95 10.92 -9.65 12.01
CA CYS A 95 10.51 -9.57 13.42
C CYS A 95 10.71 -8.19 14.08
N GLU A 96 10.78 -7.10 13.30
CA GLU A 96 11.27 -5.81 13.84
C GLU A 96 10.27 -5.16 14.79
N LEU A 97 9.00 -5.57 14.73
CA LEU A 97 7.98 -5.22 15.71
C LEU A 97 8.30 -5.71 17.14
N ARG A 98 9.17 -6.71 17.34
CA ARG A 98 9.40 -7.36 18.64
C ARG A 98 9.99 -6.42 19.69
N LYS A 99 10.73 -5.39 19.25
CA LYS A 99 11.33 -4.39 20.14
C LYS A 99 11.37 -3.03 19.45
N PRO A 100 11.21 -1.93 20.19
CA PRO A 100 11.46 -0.61 19.63
C PRO A 100 12.89 -0.50 19.09
N TYR A 101 13.03 0.08 17.90
CA TYR A 101 14.34 0.48 17.35
C TYR A 101 14.99 1.54 18.24
N LYS A 102 14.20 2.54 18.65
CA LYS A 102 14.62 3.59 19.57
C LYS A 102 13.56 3.76 20.65
N CYS A 103 13.97 3.77 21.91
CA CYS A 103 13.11 4.12 23.04
C CYS A 103 13.95 4.68 24.18
N ASN A 104 13.62 5.88 24.67
CA ASN A 104 14.34 6.50 25.79
C ASN A 104 13.71 6.24 27.17
N SER A 105 12.74 5.34 27.26
CA SER A 105 12.12 4.92 28.52
C SER A 105 12.18 3.40 28.65
N SER A 106 12.90 2.90 29.66
CA SER A 106 13.06 1.47 29.90
C SER A 106 11.72 0.79 30.23
N SER A 107 10.87 1.44 31.03
CA SER A 107 9.55 0.92 31.39
C SER A 107 8.66 0.77 30.18
N VAL A 108 8.56 1.81 29.32
CA VAL A 108 7.77 1.76 28.09
C VAL A 108 8.26 0.64 27.16
N LYS A 109 9.59 0.49 27.00
CA LYS A 109 10.16 -0.60 26.20
C LYS A 109 9.73 -1.96 26.74
N GLN A 110 9.83 -2.19 28.05
CA GLN A 110 9.42 -3.45 28.68
C GLN A 110 7.92 -3.71 28.51
N THR A 111 7.07 -2.69 28.72
CA THR A 111 5.62 -2.79 28.51
C THR A 111 5.29 -3.22 27.08
N LEU A 112 5.91 -2.61 26.06
CA LEU A 112 5.62 -2.95 24.67
C LEU A 112 6.10 -4.36 24.30
N VAL A 113 7.30 -4.75 24.73
CA VAL A 113 7.81 -6.11 24.51
C VAL A 113 6.88 -7.14 25.15
N GLN A 114 6.48 -6.92 26.42
CA GLN A 114 5.55 -7.79 27.13
C GLN A 114 4.18 -7.86 26.44
N LEU A 115 3.65 -6.73 25.97
CA LEU A 115 2.37 -6.69 25.26
C LEU A 115 2.42 -7.54 23.98
N ILE A 116 3.50 -7.45 23.20
CA ILE A 116 3.68 -8.23 21.97
C ILE A 116 3.76 -9.72 22.28
N GLU A 117 4.51 -10.11 23.31
CA GLU A 117 4.62 -11.50 23.77
C GLU A 117 3.25 -12.06 24.21
N LEU A 118 2.49 -11.28 24.98
CA LEU A 118 1.14 -11.67 25.40
C LEU A 118 0.18 -11.75 24.23
N TYR A 119 0.21 -10.79 23.30
CA TYR A 119 -0.60 -10.82 22.08
C TYR A 119 -0.32 -12.09 21.28
N GLU A 120 0.95 -12.44 21.09
CA GLU A 120 1.36 -13.66 20.40
C GLU A 120 0.83 -14.92 21.07
N MET A 121 0.94 -15.02 22.40
CA MET A 121 0.52 -16.21 23.15
C MET A 121 -1.00 -16.38 23.23
N LYS A 122 -1.73 -15.27 23.36
CA LYS A 122 -3.18 -15.29 23.67
C LYS A 122 -4.07 -15.14 22.44
N ILE A 123 -3.63 -14.40 21.43
CA ILE A 123 -4.40 -14.10 20.20
C ILE A 123 -3.70 -14.71 18.98
N GLY A 124 -2.40 -14.44 18.84
CA GLY A 124 -1.56 -14.94 17.76
C GLY A 124 -1.61 -14.12 16.47
N TRP A 125 -0.74 -14.49 15.54
CA TRP A 125 -0.49 -13.75 14.29
C TRP A 125 -1.41 -14.10 13.12
N THR A 126 -2.32 -15.06 13.29
CA THR A 126 -3.10 -15.62 12.17
C THR A 126 -3.91 -14.55 11.43
N GLU A 127 -4.59 -13.65 12.16
CA GLU A 127 -5.43 -12.62 11.53
C GLU A 127 -4.62 -11.62 10.69
N LEU A 128 -3.54 -11.07 11.26
CA LEU A 128 -2.69 -10.10 10.56
C LEU A 128 -1.96 -10.75 9.38
N ALA A 129 -1.37 -11.94 9.58
CA ALA A 129 -0.69 -12.66 8.51
C ALA A 129 -1.64 -12.98 7.34
N THR A 130 -2.86 -13.38 7.64
CA THR A 130 -3.91 -13.66 6.64
C THR A 130 -4.25 -12.41 5.84
N ARG A 131 -4.54 -11.29 6.51
CA ARG A 131 -4.92 -10.03 5.85
C ARG A 131 -3.82 -9.50 4.93
N TYR A 132 -2.57 -9.47 5.39
CA TYR A 132 -1.44 -9.05 4.55
C TYR A 132 -1.26 -9.97 3.34
N LEU A 133 -1.33 -11.28 3.55
CA LEU A 133 -1.13 -12.25 2.48
C LEU A 133 -2.26 -12.22 1.44
N ILE A 134 -3.52 -12.03 1.85
CA ILE A 134 -4.65 -11.88 0.92
C ILE A 134 -4.41 -10.70 -0.02
N ASN A 135 -3.97 -9.54 0.49
CA ASN A 135 -3.69 -8.36 -0.34
C ASN A 135 -2.49 -8.57 -1.31
N ILE A 136 -1.57 -9.48 -0.97
CA ILE A 136 -0.50 -9.89 -1.89
C ILE A 136 -1.07 -10.82 -2.98
N CYS A 137 -1.81 -11.86 -2.57
CA CYS A 137 -2.34 -12.89 -3.46
C CYS A 137 -3.49 -12.43 -4.37
N ASN A 138 -4.25 -11.41 -3.97
CA ASN A 138 -5.34 -10.86 -4.79
C ASN A 138 -4.85 -9.79 -5.79
N GLY A 139 -3.60 -9.36 -5.70
CA GLY A 139 -3.06 -8.32 -6.57
C GLY A 139 -3.45 -6.88 -6.20
N ALA A 140 -3.84 -6.59 -4.95
CA ALA A 140 -4.19 -5.23 -4.51
C ALA A 140 -3.07 -4.21 -4.82
N TRP A 141 -1.82 -4.67 -4.76
CA TRP A 141 -0.61 -3.90 -5.10
C TRP A 141 -0.52 -3.47 -6.57
N LEU A 142 -1.32 -4.03 -7.48
CA LEU A 142 -1.45 -3.57 -8.87
C LEU A 142 -2.32 -2.31 -9.01
N TRP A 143 -3.02 -1.91 -7.93
CA TRP A 143 -3.93 -0.75 -7.89
C TRP A 143 -4.95 -0.76 -9.05
N GLU A 144 -4.92 0.25 -9.91
CA GLU A 144 -5.93 0.44 -10.96
C GLU A 144 -5.78 -0.54 -12.14
N ASN A 145 -4.65 -1.25 -12.25
CA ASN A 145 -4.36 -2.09 -13.40
C ASN A 145 -5.23 -3.35 -13.48
N THR A 146 -5.85 -3.79 -12.37
CA THR A 146 -6.77 -4.94 -12.34
C THR A 146 -8.20 -4.57 -12.78
N ARG A 147 -8.62 -3.31 -12.62
CA ARG A 147 -10.01 -2.86 -12.79
C ARG A 147 -10.58 -3.14 -14.20
N LYS A 148 -9.76 -3.01 -15.24
CA LYS A 148 -10.15 -3.19 -16.65
C LYS A 148 -9.37 -4.31 -17.37
N ALA A 149 -8.73 -5.20 -16.61
CA ALA A 149 -8.11 -6.40 -17.15
C ALA A 149 -9.18 -7.44 -17.54
N TYR A 150 -8.83 -8.45 -18.32
CA TYR A 150 -9.67 -9.65 -18.52
C TYR A 150 -9.58 -10.57 -17.30
N CYS A 151 -8.35 -10.93 -16.92
CA CYS A 151 -8.00 -11.72 -15.74
C CYS A 151 -6.55 -11.41 -15.31
N TRP A 152 -6.17 -11.89 -14.13
CA TRP A 152 -4.78 -11.91 -13.69
C TRP A 152 -4.49 -13.13 -12.82
N ASN A 153 -3.24 -13.58 -12.88
CA ASN A 153 -2.72 -14.69 -12.09
C ASN A 153 -1.60 -14.16 -11.18
N ILE A 154 -1.48 -14.69 -9.97
CA ILE A 154 -0.39 -14.39 -9.03
C ILE A 154 0.43 -15.64 -8.78
N GLU A 155 1.75 -15.53 -8.92
CA GLU A 155 2.73 -16.56 -8.59
C GLU A 155 3.63 -16.04 -7.45
N LEU A 156 3.78 -16.83 -6.40
CA LEU A 156 4.69 -16.58 -5.29
C LEU A 156 5.83 -17.59 -5.31
N ALA A 157 7.06 -17.10 -5.16
CA ALA A 157 8.21 -17.91 -4.76
C ALA A 157 8.58 -17.52 -3.31
N PRO A 158 8.09 -18.27 -2.31
CA PRO A 158 8.42 -18.03 -0.92
C PRO A 158 9.86 -18.45 -0.61
N TRP A 159 10.45 -17.86 0.43
CA TRP A 159 11.74 -18.26 0.99
C TRP A 159 11.71 -18.08 2.52
N PRO A 160 12.19 -19.06 3.30
CA PRO A 160 12.65 -20.39 2.88
C PRO A 160 11.49 -21.30 2.43
N TRP A 161 11.67 -22.05 1.34
CA TRP A 161 10.62 -22.93 0.78
C TRP A 161 11.23 -24.10 0.03
N ASN A 162 10.72 -25.31 0.29
CA ASN A 162 11.21 -26.56 -0.32
C ASN A 162 10.25 -27.13 -1.38
N GLY A 163 9.19 -26.39 -1.73
CA GLY A 163 8.19 -26.82 -2.71
C GLY A 163 8.28 -26.05 -4.03
N ASN A 164 7.34 -26.33 -4.94
CA ASN A 164 7.14 -25.54 -6.13
C ASN A 164 6.58 -24.15 -5.78
N LYS A 165 6.68 -23.20 -6.71
CA LYS A 165 6.03 -21.90 -6.60
C LYS A 165 4.53 -22.05 -6.40
N VAL A 166 3.96 -21.21 -5.54
CA VAL A 166 2.52 -21.19 -5.24
C VAL A 166 1.81 -20.32 -6.27
N LYS A 167 0.72 -20.80 -6.84
CA LYS A 167 0.01 -20.12 -7.93
C LYS A 167 -1.47 -19.92 -7.59
N PHE A 168 -1.95 -18.71 -7.85
CA PHE A 168 -3.34 -18.31 -7.76
C PHE A 168 -3.80 -17.90 -9.16
N GLU A 169 -4.63 -18.73 -9.79
CA GLU A 169 -5.07 -18.56 -11.18
C GLU A 169 -6.45 -17.90 -11.24
N ASP A 170 -6.61 -16.97 -12.17
CA ASP A 170 -7.79 -16.15 -12.42
C ASP A 170 -8.44 -15.61 -11.12
N ILE A 171 -7.72 -14.69 -10.47
CA ILE A 171 -8.15 -14.08 -9.20
C ILE A 171 -9.57 -13.54 -9.27
N ARG A 172 -9.96 -12.96 -10.42
CA ARG A 172 -11.28 -12.35 -10.58
C ARG A 172 -12.42 -13.34 -10.40
N SER A 173 -12.30 -14.54 -10.96
CA SER A 173 -13.36 -15.55 -10.92
C SER A 173 -13.25 -16.46 -9.70
N SER A 174 -12.02 -16.83 -9.34
CA SER A 174 -11.76 -17.94 -8.42
C SER A 174 -11.52 -17.51 -6.96
N TYR A 175 -11.20 -16.23 -6.72
CA TYR A 175 -10.80 -15.75 -5.39
C TYR A 175 -11.57 -14.49 -4.99
N ARG A 176 -12.85 -14.65 -4.68
CA ARG A 176 -13.79 -13.54 -4.40
C ARG A 176 -13.97 -13.27 -2.91
N SER A 177 -13.56 -14.20 -2.07
CA SER A 177 -13.71 -14.15 -0.63
C SER A 177 -12.43 -14.62 0.09
N ARG A 178 -12.33 -14.29 1.37
CA ARG A 178 -11.28 -14.80 2.27
C ARG A 178 -11.22 -16.33 2.27
N GLN A 179 -12.37 -17.00 2.25
CA GLN A 179 -12.45 -18.46 2.29
C GLN A 179 -11.83 -19.11 1.05
N ASP A 180 -11.96 -18.49 -0.12
CA ASP A 180 -11.38 -18.99 -1.36
C ASP A 180 -9.85 -19.08 -1.25
N PHE A 181 -9.22 -18.05 -0.68
CA PHE A 181 -7.78 -18.05 -0.40
C PHE A 181 -7.40 -19.08 0.66
N GLU A 182 -8.14 -19.12 1.78
CA GLU A 182 -7.85 -20.03 2.90
C GLU A 182 -7.99 -21.52 2.52
N SER A 183 -8.84 -21.82 1.53
CA SER A 183 -9.03 -23.18 1.00
C SER A 183 -7.89 -23.65 0.09
N HIS A 184 -7.00 -22.76 -0.35
CA HIS A 184 -5.89 -23.12 -1.22
C HIS A 184 -4.92 -24.07 -0.52
N LYS A 185 -4.49 -25.14 -1.20
CA LYS A 185 -3.68 -26.23 -0.61
C LYS A 185 -2.41 -25.77 0.12
N ASP A 186 -1.75 -24.73 -0.41
CA ASP A 186 -0.49 -24.21 0.12
C ASP A 186 -0.69 -23.10 1.17
N TRP A 187 -1.93 -22.61 1.35
CA TRP A 187 -2.25 -21.42 2.16
C TRP A 187 -1.72 -21.51 3.57
N SER A 188 -2.05 -22.60 4.28
CA SER A 188 -1.64 -22.82 5.66
C SER A 188 -0.11 -22.74 5.83
N ALA A 189 0.65 -23.26 4.86
CA ALA A 189 2.10 -23.26 4.91
C ALA A 189 2.69 -21.85 4.72
N ILE A 190 2.24 -21.11 3.72
CA ILE A 190 2.73 -19.74 3.46
C ILE A 190 2.28 -18.73 4.53
N THR A 191 1.07 -18.87 5.10
CA THR A 191 0.65 -18.07 6.25
C THR A 191 1.50 -18.39 7.48
N LYS A 192 1.81 -19.67 7.71
CA LYS A 192 2.69 -20.09 8.81
C LYS A 192 4.08 -19.47 8.69
N MET A 193 4.63 -19.32 7.48
CA MET A 193 5.92 -18.64 7.28
C MET A 193 5.90 -17.20 7.80
N ILE A 194 4.86 -16.42 7.48
CA ILE A 194 4.72 -15.04 7.97
C ILE A 194 4.59 -15.02 9.49
N LYS A 195 3.77 -15.92 10.05
CA LYS A 195 3.61 -16.04 11.51
C LYS A 195 4.96 -16.33 12.18
N THR A 196 5.72 -17.29 11.66
CA THR A 196 7.06 -17.63 12.16
C THR A 196 8.03 -16.45 12.01
N ALA A 197 7.96 -15.69 10.92
CA ALA A 197 8.80 -14.51 10.73
C ALA A 197 8.53 -13.43 11.80
N PHE A 198 7.28 -13.24 12.23
CA PHE A 198 6.95 -12.34 13.33
C PHE A 198 7.30 -12.91 14.72
N SER A 199 7.25 -14.23 14.88
CA SER A 199 7.49 -14.91 16.16
C SER A 199 8.96 -15.08 16.52
N SER A 200 9.76 -15.55 15.57
CA SER A 200 11.13 -15.97 15.83
C SER A 200 12.08 -14.79 15.96
N SER A 201 13.04 -14.89 16.89
CA SER A 201 14.18 -13.96 16.93
C SER A 201 14.98 -14.11 15.64
N ASN A 202 15.14 -13.02 14.89
CA ASN A 202 15.68 -13.00 13.51
C ASN A 202 14.82 -13.76 12.49
N GLY A 203 13.50 -13.85 12.71
CA GLY A 203 12.56 -14.43 11.76
C GLY A 203 12.54 -13.63 10.45
N LEU A 204 12.55 -14.36 9.33
CA LEU A 204 12.50 -13.78 7.99
C LEU A 204 11.71 -14.68 7.05
N ALA A 205 10.75 -14.10 6.33
CA ALA A 205 10.07 -14.73 5.21
C ALA A 205 10.07 -13.76 4.02
N ILE A 206 10.64 -14.19 2.90
CA ILE A 206 10.69 -13.40 1.66
C ILE A 206 9.73 -14.04 0.66
N PHE A 207 9.00 -13.21 -0.07
CA PHE A 207 8.16 -13.63 -1.18
C PHE A 207 8.56 -12.84 -2.42
N GLU A 208 9.08 -13.53 -3.44
CA GLU A 208 9.14 -12.95 -4.78
C GLU A 208 7.78 -13.17 -5.44
N VAL A 209 7.18 -12.08 -5.90
CA VAL A 209 5.80 -12.06 -6.39
C VAL A 209 5.80 -11.65 -7.85
N LYS A 210 5.10 -12.44 -8.66
CA LYS A 210 4.88 -12.18 -10.08
C LYS A 210 3.39 -12.16 -10.37
N ALA A 211 2.91 -11.13 -11.04
CA ALA A 211 1.58 -11.10 -11.63
C ALA A 211 1.65 -11.21 -13.15
N THR A 212 0.77 -12.01 -13.73
CA THR A 212 0.51 -12.05 -15.17
C THR A 212 -0.84 -11.39 -15.42
N LEU A 213 -0.84 -10.27 -16.15
CA LEU A 213 -2.01 -9.41 -16.35
C LEU A 213 -2.45 -9.42 -17.82
N HIS A 214 -3.63 -9.99 -18.09
CA HIS A 214 -4.21 -10.02 -19.43
C HIS A 214 -5.07 -8.78 -19.65
N LEU A 215 -4.60 -7.87 -20.50
CA LEU A 215 -5.24 -6.59 -20.78
C LEU A 215 -5.81 -6.54 -22.22
N PRO A 216 -6.85 -5.73 -22.48
CA PRO A 216 -7.30 -5.45 -23.84
C PRO A 216 -6.20 -4.87 -24.74
N THR A 217 -6.39 -4.98 -26.06
CA THR A 217 -5.49 -4.42 -27.07
C THR A 217 -5.17 -2.95 -26.80
N ASN A 218 -3.87 -2.63 -26.72
CA ASN A 218 -3.35 -1.28 -26.46
C ASN A 218 -3.88 -0.59 -25.19
N ALA A 219 -4.29 -1.38 -24.19
CA ALA A 219 -4.76 -0.87 -22.91
C ALA A 219 -3.73 0.06 -22.25
N MET A 220 -4.24 1.03 -21.50
CA MET A 220 -3.41 1.96 -20.73
C MET A 220 -2.93 1.27 -19.44
N VAL A 221 -1.62 1.28 -19.22
CA VAL A 221 -1.00 0.86 -17.96
C VAL A 221 -0.86 2.09 -17.06
N ARG A 222 -1.13 1.91 -15.77
CA ARG A 222 -1.20 2.99 -14.76
C ARG A 222 -0.14 2.80 -13.68
N PRO A 223 1.10 3.27 -13.90
CA PRO A 223 2.18 3.23 -12.92
C PRO A 223 2.06 4.38 -11.89
N SER A 224 3.01 4.46 -10.95
CA SER A 224 3.10 5.56 -9.99
C SER A 224 3.51 6.87 -10.68
N GLN A 225 2.90 7.98 -10.23
CA GLN A 225 3.31 9.32 -10.65
C GLN A 225 4.37 9.86 -9.69
N ALA A 226 5.33 10.61 -10.22
CA ALA A 226 6.31 11.32 -9.43
C ALA A 226 5.65 12.57 -8.80
N PHE A 227 5.96 12.82 -7.53
CA PHE A 227 5.64 14.10 -6.91
C PHE A 227 6.77 15.07 -7.25
N THR A 228 6.49 16.07 -8.09
CA THR A 228 7.44 17.09 -8.50
C THR A 228 6.95 18.45 -8.02
N GLU A 229 7.62 19.02 -7.02
CA GLU A 229 7.37 20.41 -6.62
C GLU A 229 8.05 21.38 -7.58
N LYS A 230 7.46 22.57 -7.73
CA LYS A 230 8.05 23.64 -8.53
C LYS A 230 9.17 24.29 -7.72
N GLU A 231 10.33 24.53 -8.33
CA GLU A 231 11.25 25.54 -7.81
C GLU A 231 10.58 26.92 -7.92
N SER A 232 10.20 27.49 -6.78
CA SER A 232 9.68 28.85 -6.66
C SER A 232 10.79 29.86 -6.96
N GLY A 233 11.04 30.17 -8.24
CA GLY A 233 12.04 31.19 -8.60
C GLY A 233 12.33 31.34 -10.09
N SER A 234 12.01 30.33 -10.91
CA SER A 234 12.21 30.41 -12.35
C SER A 234 11.17 31.30 -13.02
N LYS A 235 11.55 32.56 -13.33
CA LYS A 235 10.79 33.51 -14.16
C LYS A 235 10.67 33.07 -15.65
N SER A 236 10.82 31.79 -15.96
CA SER A 236 10.60 31.26 -17.31
C SER A 236 9.12 30.90 -17.50
N LYS A 237 8.33 31.88 -17.92
CA LYS A 237 6.88 31.82 -18.21
C LYS A 237 6.47 30.97 -19.44
N SER A 238 7.30 30.09 -19.99
CA SER A 238 6.96 29.41 -21.26
C SER A 238 7.63 28.05 -21.50
N LYS A 239 7.37 27.05 -20.64
CA LYS A 239 7.39 25.65 -21.09
C LYS A 239 6.19 24.96 -20.47
N SER A 240 5.27 24.50 -21.33
CA SER A 240 4.23 23.52 -21.00
C SER A 240 4.86 22.43 -20.14
N GLN A 241 4.63 22.48 -18.82
CA GLN A 241 5.19 21.51 -17.90
C GLN A 241 4.36 20.24 -17.96
N ASN A 242 5.05 19.10 -17.98
CA ASN A 242 4.43 17.80 -18.02
C ASN A 242 3.59 17.61 -16.73
N SER A 243 2.26 17.55 -16.87
CA SER A 243 1.34 17.51 -15.73
C SER A 243 1.19 16.12 -15.12
N ARG A 244 1.73 15.10 -15.80
CA ARG A 244 1.74 13.72 -15.31
C ARG A 244 3.07 13.06 -15.65
N VAL A 245 3.99 13.14 -14.71
CA VAL A 245 5.31 12.49 -14.81
C VAL A 245 5.27 11.14 -14.10
N PHE A 246 5.72 10.07 -14.75
CA PHE A 246 5.82 8.76 -14.10
C PHE A 246 7.12 8.59 -13.32
N GLN A 247 7.05 7.83 -12.22
CA GLN A 247 8.25 7.27 -11.60
C GLN A 247 8.82 6.20 -12.53
N SER A 248 10.15 6.14 -12.64
CA SER A 248 10.83 5.23 -13.57
C SER A 248 12.11 4.64 -12.99
N THR A 249 12.48 3.47 -13.49
CA THR A 249 13.78 2.83 -13.30
C THR A 249 14.40 2.46 -14.66
N THR A 250 15.63 1.96 -14.67
CA THR A 250 16.31 1.46 -15.88
C THR A 250 16.41 -0.05 -15.82
N ILE A 251 15.96 -0.74 -16.87
CA ILE A 251 16.03 -2.20 -17.03
C ILE A 251 16.61 -2.45 -18.43
N ASP A 252 17.68 -3.24 -18.52
CA ASP A 252 18.36 -3.55 -19.79
C ASP A 252 18.75 -2.32 -20.62
N GLY A 253 19.09 -1.20 -19.94
CA GLY A 253 19.43 0.07 -20.59
C GLY A 253 18.24 0.91 -21.05
N GLU A 254 17.00 0.42 -20.88
CA GLU A 254 15.77 1.12 -21.24
C GLU A 254 15.04 1.68 -20.02
N ARG A 255 14.38 2.83 -20.20
CA ARG A 255 13.59 3.45 -19.14
C ARG A 255 12.21 2.81 -19.06
N SER A 256 11.89 2.25 -17.90
CA SER A 256 10.61 1.63 -17.61
C SER A 256 9.89 2.30 -16.46
N PRO A 257 8.54 2.38 -16.47
CA PRO A 257 7.81 2.92 -15.35
C PRO A 257 7.82 1.92 -14.18
N ILE A 258 7.57 2.41 -12.97
CA ILE A 258 7.44 1.57 -11.77
C ILE A 258 6.12 1.85 -11.02
N LEU A 259 5.61 0.87 -10.27
CA LEU A 259 4.80 1.18 -9.09
C LEU A 259 5.76 1.23 -7.89
N GLY A 260 5.96 2.44 -7.35
CA GLY A 260 6.91 2.66 -6.27
C GLY A 260 6.61 1.86 -5.00
N ALA A 261 7.67 1.42 -4.32
CA ALA A 261 7.66 0.59 -3.12
C ALA A 261 6.67 1.06 -2.03
N PHE A 262 6.62 2.36 -1.74
CA PHE A 262 5.70 2.91 -0.74
C PHE A 262 4.21 2.75 -1.13
N LYS A 263 3.91 2.79 -2.43
CA LYS A 263 2.55 2.57 -2.96
C LYS A 263 2.18 1.10 -2.91
N THR A 264 3.13 0.20 -3.19
CA THR A 264 2.99 -1.25 -3.02
C THR A 264 2.73 -1.61 -1.55
N GLY A 265 3.55 -1.09 -0.63
CA GLY A 265 3.37 -1.31 0.81
C GLY A 265 2.09 -0.70 1.36
N ALA A 266 1.64 0.44 0.83
CA ALA A 266 0.34 0.99 1.18
C ALA A 266 -0.82 0.04 0.83
N ALA A 267 -0.78 -0.61 -0.34
CA ALA A 267 -1.82 -1.57 -0.75
C ALA A 267 -1.81 -2.84 0.11
N ILE A 268 -0.62 -3.40 0.40
CA ILE A 268 -0.50 -4.57 1.27
C ILE A 268 -1.04 -4.27 2.66
N ALA A 269 -0.79 -3.06 3.18
CA ALA A 269 -1.25 -2.59 4.49
C ALA A 269 -2.68 -2.01 4.53
N THR A 270 -3.49 -2.19 3.49
CA THR A 270 -4.93 -1.88 3.49
C THR A 270 -5.71 -2.98 4.19
N ILE A 271 -5.66 -2.97 5.53
CA ILE A 271 -6.21 -4.06 6.36
C ILE A 271 -7.06 -3.57 7.54
N ASP A 272 -7.15 -2.25 7.78
CA ASP A 272 -7.88 -1.67 8.92
C ASP A 272 -9.34 -1.43 8.57
N ASP A 273 -10.17 -2.42 8.87
CA ASP A 273 -11.64 -2.36 8.89
C ASP A 273 -12.19 -2.38 10.33
N TRP A 274 -11.36 -1.98 11.30
CA TRP A 274 -11.68 -2.02 12.73
C TRP A 274 -12.08 -0.65 13.29
N TYR A 275 -12.21 0.37 12.43
CA TYR A 275 -12.55 1.73 12.86
C TYR A 275 -14.07 1.88 13.07
N PRO A 276 -14.52 2.89 13.85
CA PRO A 276 -15.94 3.10 14.09
C PRO A 276 -16.74 3.28 12.79
N GLY A 277 -17.74 2.42 12.57
CA GLY A 277 -18.58 2.46 11.37
C GLY A 277 -17.88 1.97 10.10
N ALA A 278 -16.92 1.04 10.21
CA ALA A 278 -16.18 0.52 9.07
C ALA A 278 -17.06 -0.02 7.94
N THR A 279 -16.81 0.48 6.73
CA THR A 279 -17.47 0.07 5.49
C THR A 279 -16.49 -0.56 4.50
N GLU A 280 -15.21 -0.24 4.64
CA GLU A 280 -14.12 -0.76 3.81
C GLU A 280 -12.84 -0.85 4.64
N SER A 281 -11.81 -1.50 4.10
CA SER A 281 -10.51 -1.53 4.76
C SER A 281 -9.70 -0.29 4.40
N LEU A 282 -9.17 0.40 5.41
CA LEU A 282 -8.25 1.50 5.23
C LEU A 282 -6.80 1.02 5.25
N ARG A 283 -5.92 1.82 4.65
CA ARG A 283 -4.48 1.71 4.92
C ARG A 283 -4.24 2.00 6.40
N VAL A 284 -3.61 1.05 7.09
CA VAL A 284 -3.22 1.21 8.49
C VAL A 284 -2.45 2.52 8.68
N GLY A 285 -2.96 3.37 9.57
CA GLY A 285 -2.42 4.69 9.81
C GLY A 285 -2.80 5.19 11.19
N ARG A 286 -2.02 6.15 11.69
CA ARG A 286 -2.12 6.68 13.06
C ARG A 286 -3.50 7.24 13.37
N PHE A 287 -4.13 7.88 12.37
CA PHE A 287 -5.41 8.57 12.50
C PHE A 287 -6.51 8.01 11.57
N GLY A 288 -6.27 6.89 10.87
CA GLY A 288 -7.28 6.31 9.97
C GLY A 288 -7.77 7.26 8.87
N VAL A 289 -6.83 7.90 8.16
CA VAL A 289 -7.15 8.87 7.09
C VAL A 289 -7.66 8.14 5.86
N HIS A 290 -8.83 8.55 5.38
CA HIS A 290 -9.38 8.12 4.10
C HIS A 290 -9.09 9.16 3.02
N ARG A 291 -8.32 8.76 2.01
CA ARG A 291 -7.79 9.69 0.99
C ARG A 291 -8.87 10.16 0.02
N GLU A 292 -9.84 9.31 -0.32
CA GLU A 292 -10.85 9.63 -1.34
C GLU A 292 -11.92 10.59 -0.76
N ASP A 293 -12.43 10.32 0.44
CA ASP A 293 -13.41 11.19 1.10
C ASP A 293 -12.79 12.34 1.90
N VAL A 294 -11.45 12.37 2.00
CA VAL A 294 -10.70 13.40 2.76
C VAL A 294 -11.18 13.48 4.21
N THR A 295 -11.37 12.34 4.86
CA THR A 295 -11.85 12.23 6.25
C THR A 295 -10.89 11.44 7.15
N CYS A 296 -11.14 11.48 8.46
CA CYS A 296 -10.29 10.92 9.50
C CYS A 296 -11.15 10.07 10.46
N TYR A 297 -11.27 8.77 10.18
CA TYR A 297 -12.19 7.89 10.93
C TYR A 297 -11.71 7.56 12.34
N ARG A 298 -10.39 7.59 12.56
CA ARG A 298 -9.77 7.43 13.88
C ARG A 298 -9.21 8.77 14.35
N HIS A 299 -9.98 9.84 14.22
CA HIS A 299 -9.59 11.15 14.74
C HIS A 299 -9.36 11.07 16.25
N PRO A 300 -8.36 11.75 16.85
CA PRO A 300 -8.07 11.66 18.28
C PRO A 300 -9.26 11.98 19.20
N SER A 301 -10.22 12.79 18.75
CA SER A 301 -11.46 13.05 19.52
C SER A 301 -12.34 11.81 19.73
N THR A 302 -12.16 10.76 18.93
CA THR A 302 -12.86 9.46 19.08
C THR A 302 -12.19 8.56 20.11
N GLY A 303 -10.95 8.87 20.52
CA GLY A 303 -10.14 7.99 21.38
C GLY A 303 -9.67 6.69 20.71
N LYS A 304 -9.88 6.52 19.40
CA LYS A 304 -9.55 5.31 18.63
C LYS A 304 -8.33 5.48 17.69
N ASP A 305 -7.58 6.55 17.86
CA ASP A 305 -6.30 6.77 17.18
C ASP A 305 -5.18 5.94 17.82
N LEU A 306 -4.05 5.81 17.10
CA LEU A 306 -2.91 5.01 17.57
C LEU A 306 -2.39 5.47 18.93
N PHE A 307 -2.33 6.77 19.20
CA PHE A 307 -1.71 7.29 20.41
C PHE A 307 -2.59 7.05 21.64
N SER A 308 -3.91 7.26 21.51
CA SER A 308 -4.88 6.92 22.56
C SER A 308 -4.82 5.43 22.91
N ILE A 309 -4.81 4.55 21.90
CA ILE A 309 -4.71 3.10 22.07
C ILE A 309 -3.34 2.70 22.67
N LEU A 310 -2.24 3.25 22.16
CA LEU A 310 -0.88 2.94 22.63
C LEU A 310 -0.69 3.30 24.11
N GLN A 311 -1.33 4.38 24.59
CA GLN A 311 -1.30 4.74 26.00
C GLN A 311 -2.04 3.75 26.91
N GLN A 312 -2.96 2.95 26.36
CA GLN A 312 -3.68 1.88 27.05
C GLN A 312 -2.93 0.54 27.09
N ALA A 313 -1.66 0.48 26.66
CA ALA A 313 -0.88 -0.77 26.63
C ALA A 313 -0.89 -1.58 27.95
N GLU A 314 -0.80 -0.91 29.11
CA GLU A 314 -0.87 -1.57 30.44
C GLU A 314 -2.24 -2.21 30.68
N HIS A 315 -3.33 -1.56 30.27
CA HIS A 315 -4.68 -2.11 30.36
C HIS A 315 -4.83 -3.36 29.49
N TYR A 316 -4.30 -3.34 28.25
CA TYR A 316 -4.34 -4.53 27.39
C TYR A 316 -3.52 -5.70 27.97
N ILE A 317 -2.39 -5.43 28.63
CA ILE A 317 -1.62 -6.46 29.34
C ILE A 317 -2.46 -7.09 30.46
N GLU A 318 -3.18 -6.29 31.25
CA GLU A 318 -4.08 -6.80 32.30
C GLU A 318 -5.20 -7.67 31.71
N VAL A 319 -5.84 -7.20 30.63
CA VAL A 319 -6.91 -7.94 29.94
C VAL A 319 -6.40 -9.27 29.37
N LEU A 320 -5.21 -9.30 28.76
CA LEU A 320 -4.63 -10.54 28.21
C LEU A 320 -4.17 -11.53 29.29
N ASN A 321 -3.80 -11.04 30.47
CA ASN A 321 -3.46 -11.89 31.61
C ASN A 321 -4.68 -12.40 32.36
N ALA A 322 -5.83 -11.74 32.23
CA ALA A 322 -7.08 -12.25 32.76
C ALA A 322 -7.43 -13.59 32.09
N ASN A 323 -7.96 -14.55 32.85
CA ASN A 323 -8.41 -15.85 32.34
C ASN A 323 -9.76 -15.75 31.58
N LYS A 324 -10.05 -14.59 30.99
CA LYS A 324 -11.28 -14.30 30.25
C LYS A 324 -10.92 -13.88 28.84
N THR A 325 -11.65 -14.40 27.85
CA THR A 325 -11.52 -13.95 26.46
C THR A 325 -11.82 -12.45 26.39
N PRO A 326 -10.93 -11.62 25.81
CA PRO A 326 -11.18 -10.21 25.60
C PRO A 326 -12.40 -10.02 24.69
N ASP A 327 -13.12 -8.90 24.86
CA ASP A 327 -14.18 -8.54 23.93
C ASP A 327 -13.64 -8.18 22.54
N GLN A 328 -14.51 -8.18 21.53
CA GLN A 328 -14.12 -7.97 20.14
C GLN A 328 -13.51 -6.58 19.90
N GLU A 329 -13.97 -5.55 20.60
CA GLU A 329 -13.45 -4.19 20.44
C GLU A 329 -12.00 -4.11 20.95
N THR A 330 -11.72 -4.74 22.10
CA THR A 330 -10.36 -4.86 22.64
C THR A 330 -9.45 -5.65 21.70
N ILE A 331 -9.94 -6.75 21.11
CA ILE A 331 -9.18 -7.53 20.09
C ILE A 331 -8.87 -6.66 18.87
N ASN A 332 -9.85 -5.91 18.38
CA ASN A 332 -9.71 -5.01 17.24
C ASN A 332 -8.69 -3.88 17.50
N ASP A 333 -8.73 -3.26 18.68
CA ASP A 333 -7.75 -2.24 19.08
C ASP A 333 -6.32 -2.83 19.11
N MET A 334 -6.16 -4.06 19.61
CA MET A 334 -4.87 -4.76 19.58
C MET A 334 -4.42 -5.09 18.16
N HIS A 335 -5.31 -5.59 17.28
CA HIS A 335 -4.97 -5.80 15.87
C HIS A 335 -4.50 -4.50 15.20
N PHE A 336 -5.21 -3.40 15.42
CA PHE A 336 -4.83 -2.08 14.92
C PHE A 336 -3.49 -1.60 15.47
N LEU A 337 -3.24 -1.79 16.77
CA LEU A 337 -1.98 -1.44 17.41
C LEU A 337 -0.81 -2.22 16.81
N LEU A 338 -0.92 -3.54 16.74
CA LEU A 338 0.13 -4.42 16.20
C LEU A 338 0.35 -4.17 14.70
N ALA A 339 -0.71 -3.89 13.93
CA ALA A 339 -0.58 -3.49 12.53
C ALA A 339 0.22 -2.18 12.36
N ASN A 340 0.08 -1.22 13.28
CA ASN A 340 0.91 -0.01 13.28
C ASN A 340 2.36 -0.29 13.68
N LEU A 341 2.62 -1.24 14.59
CA LEU A 341 3.99 -1.66 14.91
C LEU A 341 4.67 -2.36 13.73
N ILE A 342 3.96 -3.25 13.02
CA ILE A 342 4.46 -3.91 11.80
C ILE A 342 4.79 -2.88 10.71
N LYS A 343 3.95 -1.88 10.55
CA LYS A 343 4.19 -0.76 9.61
C LYS A 343 5.43 0.07 10.01
N GLY A 344 5.69 0.19 11.31
CA GLY A 344 6.79 0.96 11.86
C GLY A 344 6.61 2.49 11.76
N GLY A 345 7.68 3.20 12.11
CA GLY A 345 7.77 4.65 12.12
C GLY A 345 7.90 5.25 13.51
N MET A 346 7.71 6.57 13.59
CA MET A 346 7.86 7.35 14.82
C MET A 346 6.54 7.41 15.61
N PHE A 347 6.63 7.19 16.92
CA PHE A 347 5.51 7.16 17.89
C PHE A 347 5.75 8.08 19.12
N GLN A 348 6.70 9.01 19.01
CA GLN A 348 6.99 9.96 20.07
C GLN A 348 5.92 11.05 20.19
N HIS A 349 5.65 11.50 21.42
CA HIS A 349 4.68 12.57 21.69
C HIS A 349 5.22 13.97 21.42
N LYS A 350 6.55 14.15 21.48
CA LYS A 350 7.25 15.40 21.18
C LYS A 350 8.47 15.08 20.31
N GLY A 351 8.63 15.77 19.18
CA GLY A 351 9.86 15.76 18.39
C GLY A 351 9.63 16.19 16.93
N ASP A 352 10.16 17.39 16.66
CA ASP A 352 10.21 18.26 15.46
C ASP A 352 8.91 18.79 14.85
#